data_AF-A0A972J1P5-F1
#
_entry.id   AF-A0A972J1P5-F1
#
_cell.length_a   1.000
_cell.length_b   1.000
_cell.length_c   1.000
_cell.angle_alpha   90.00
_cell.angle_beta   90.00
_cell.angle_gamma   90.00
#
_symmetry.space_group_name_H-M   'P 1'
#
loop_
_entity.id
_entity.type
_entity.pdbx_description
1 polymer ?
#
loop_
_entity_poly.entity_id
_entity_poly.type
_entity_poly.pdbx_seq_one_letter_code
_entity_poly.pdbx_strand_id
1 'polypeptide(L)'
;MTHLSHAYPQGANLYFIFIARIGTIKEYLQLQYGILEAIAKSGAAISHHHGVGKQTSPWLEETIGKSQMDVIRLLKQHFDPHNIMNPGGTLGLDMSVEQREKRWSMDLEG
;
A
#
# COMPACT_ATOMS: atom_id res chain seq x y z
N MET A 1 12.28 9.15 13.10
CA MET A 1 11.64 9.22 14.44
C MET A 1 10.30 8.48 14.41
N THR A 2 9.81 7.99 15.54
CA THR A 2 8.48 7.34 15.63
C THR A 2 7.78 7.73 16.92
N HIS A 3 6.45 7.73 16.93
CA HIS A 3 5.63 7.92 18.13
C HIS A 3 4.33 7.12 18.06
N LEU A 4 3.76 6.82 19.23
CA LEU A 4 2.42 6.25 19.35
C LEU A 4 1.39 7.37 19.27
N SER A 5 0.57 7.35 18.23
CA SER A 5 -0.47 8.37 18.04
C SER A 5 -1.82 7.97 18.62
N HIS A 6 -2.13 6.66 18.62
CA HIS A 6 -3.38 6.10 19.11
C HIS A 6 -3.11 4.76 19.78
N ALA A 7 -3.85 4.42 20.84
CA ALA A 7 -3.74 3.15 21.54
C ALA A 7 -5.12 2.49 21.68
N TYR A 8 -5.13 1.17 21.56
CA TYR A 8 -6.31 0.32 21.59
C TYR A 8 -5.99 -0.92 22.45
N PRO A 9 -7.00 -1.64 22.98
CA PRO A 9 -6.75 -2.87 23.73
C PRO A 9 -5.98 -3.94 22.93
N GLN A 10 -6.11 -3.94 21.59
CA GLN A 10 -5.49 -4.91 20.70
C GLN A 10 -4.16 -4.44 20.08
N GLY A 11 -3.72 -3.20 20.35
CA GLY A 11 -2.51 -2.66 19.74
C GLY A 11 -2.48 -1.13 19.70
N ALA A 12 -1.59 -0.56 18.90
CA ALA A 12 -1.45 0.88 18.81
C ALA A 12 -0.97 1.32 17.42
N ASN A 13 -1.23 2.59 17.08
CA ASN A 13 -0.77 3.18 15.83
C ASN A 13 0.62 3.79 16.01
N LEU A 14 1.62 3.19 15.36
CA LEU A 14 2.97 3.75 15.25
C LEU A 14 3.07 4.68 14.04
N TYR A 15 3.39 5.94 14.27
CA TYR A 15 3.55 6.94 13.22
C TYR A 15 5.03 7.27 13.03
N PHE A 16 5.56 6.93 11.85
CA PHE A 16 6.96 7.11 11.50
C PHE A 16 7.17 8.38 10.68
N ILE A 17 8.26 9.09 10.99
CA ILE A 17 8.77 10.22 10.21
C ILE A 17 10.18 9.87 9.78
N PHE A 18 10.40 9.78 8.46
CA PHE A 18 11.69 9.52 7.85
C PHE A 18 12.24 10.83 7.26
N ILE A 19 13.47 11.16 7.60
CA ILE A 19 14.21 12.30 7.02
C ILE A 19 15.52 11.71 6.51
N ALA A 20 15.74 11.80 5.21
CA ALA A 20 16.92 11.26 4.55
C ALA A 20 17.34 12.20 3.41
N ARG A 21 18.64 12.24 3.11
CA ARG A 21 19.14 12.84 1.87
C ARG A 21 18.93 11.81 0.76
N ILE A 22 18.08 12.15 -0.20
CA ILE A 22 17.77 11.30 -1.36
C ILE A 22 18.24 12.02 -2.62
N GLY A 23 19.12 11.38 -3.38
CA GLY A 23 19.71 11.94 -4.60
C GLY A 23 18.96 11.57 -5.87
N THR A 24 18.26 10.43 -5.89
CA THR A 24 17.53 9.95 -7.07
C THR A 24 16.15 9.40 -6.71
N ILE A 25 15.25 9.33 -7.70
CA ILE A 25 13.95 8.66 -7.51
C ILE A 25 14.13 7.18 -7.14
N LYS A 26 15.16 6.52 -7.65
CA LYS A 26 15.43 5.12 -7.36
C LYS A 26 15.80 4.90 -5.89
N GLU A 27 16.62 5.79 -5.31
CA GLU A 27 16.94 5.76 -3.89
C GLU A 27 15.68 5.98 -3.02
N TYR A 28 14.80 6.91 -3.42
CA TYR A 28 13.50 7.11 -2.75
C TYR A 28 12.67 5.84 -2.76
N LEU A 29 12.49 5.23 -3.94
CA LEU A 29 11.67 4.03 -4.11
C LEU A 29 12.26 2.83 -3.36
N GLN A 30 13.58 2.66 -3.34
CA GLN A 30 14.24 1.62 -2.54
C GLN A 30 13.95 1.78 -1.05
N LEU A 31 14.07 3.01 -0.52
CA LEU A 31 13.74 3.29 0.87
C LEU A 31 12.26 3.01 1.15
N GLN A 32 11.37 3.51 0.29
CA GLN A 32 9.92 3.39 0.44
C GLN A 32 9.46 1.92 0.41
N TYR A 33 9.89 1.15 -0.58
CA TYR A 33 9.57 -0.27 -0.68
C TYR A 33 10.18 -1.08 0.47
N GLY A 34 11.41 -0.77 0.89
CA GLY A 34 12.04 -1.40 2.05
C GLY A 34 11.24 -1.19 3.35
N ILE A 35 10.71 0.01 3.56
CA ILE A 35 9.85 0.34 4.72
C ILE A 35 8.54 -0.45 4.65
N LEU A 36 7.82 -0.42 3.52
CA LEU A 36 6.53 -1.11 3.38
C LEU A 36 6.67 -2.63 3.54
N GLU A 37 7.72 -3.21 2.96
CA GLU A 37 8.01 -4.63 3.07
C GLU A 37 8.38 -5.05 4.51
N ALA A 38 9.12 -4.21 5.23
CA ALA A 38 9.43 -4.44 6.63
C ALA A 38 8.17 -4.39 7.52
N ILE A 39 7.28 -3.41 7.27
CA ILE A 39 5.97 -3.31 7.96
C ILE A 39 5.15 -4.57 7.68
N ALA A 40 4.99 -4.95 6.41
CA ALA A 40 4.25 -6.15 5.99
C ALA A 40 4.76 -7.41 6.72
N LYS A 41 6.08 -7.65 6.67
CA LYS A 41 6.72 -8.81 7.30
C LYS A 41 6.62 -8.85 8.82
N SER A 42 6.45 -7.70 9.47
CA SER A 42 6.24 -7.63 10.91
C SER A 42 4.84 -8.09 11.35
N GLY A 43 3.90 -8.26 10.41
CA GLY A 43 2.49 -8.56 10.70
C GLY A 43 1.65 -7.33 11.06
N ALA A 44 2.22 -6.13 10.98
CA ALA A 44 1.49 -4.89 11.15
C ALA A 44 0.61 -4.59 9.92
N ALA A 45 -0.50 -3.88 10.14
CA ALA A 45 -1.30 -3.35 9.04
C ALA A 45 -0.50 -2.31 8.24
N ILE A 46 -0.63 -2.34 6.91
CA ILE A 46 0.06 -1.44 5.98
C ILE A 46 -0.36 0.03 6.13
N SER A 47 -1.57 0.27 6.64
CA SER A 47 -2.09 1.60 6.88
C SER A 47 -3.06 1.59 8.05
N HIS A 48 -2.97 2.60 8.90
CA HIS A 48 -3.95 2.85 9.96
C HIS A 48 -5.06 3.80 9.47
N HIS A 49 -4.69 4.91 8.84
CA HIS A 49 -5.64 5.98 8.48
C HIS A 49 -5.32 6.73 7.18
N HIS A 50 -4.16 6.51 6.56
CA HIS A 50 -3.85 7.13 5.26
C HIS A 50 -4.56 6.46 4.08
N GLY A 51 -5.22 5.32 4.32
CA GLY A 51 -5.77 4.47 3.27
C GLY A 51 -4.69 3.67 2.56
N VAL A 52 -5.07 3.03 1.45
CA VAL A 52 -4.21 2.11 0.70
C VAL A 52 -3.62 2.82 -0.53
N GLY A 53 -4.49 3.30 -1.42
CA GLY A 53 -4.08 3.91 -2.68
C GLY A 53 -3.36 2.92 -3.61
N LYS A 54 -2.86 3.41 -4.74
CA LYS A 54 -2.00 2.58 -5.62
C LYS A 54 -0.64 2.25 -4.99
N GLN A 55 -0.14 3.12 -4.13
CA GLN A 55 1.19 2.99 -3.54
C GLN A 55 1.34 1.73 -2.67
N THR A 56 0.30 1.35 -1.92
CA THR A 56 0.38 0.26 -0.95
C THR A 56 -0.56 -0.91 -1.26
N SER A 57 -1.34 -0.82 -2.34
CA SER A 57 -2.24 -1.89 -2.79
C SER A 57 -1.60 -3.26 -3.02
N PRO A 58 -0.32 -3.39 -3.44
CA PRO A 58 0.29 -4.72 -3.63
C PRO A 58 0.34 -5.56 -2.34
N TRP A 59 0.41 -4.92 -1.17
CA TRP A 59 0.46 -5.59 0.12
C TRP A 59 -0.93 -5.80 0.74
N LEU A 60 -1.99 -5.23 0.15
CA LEU A 60 -3.33 -5.27 0.74
C LEU A 60 -3.90 -6.69 0.80
N GLU A 61 -3.83 -7.45 -0.32
CA GLU A 61 -4.40 -8.80 -0.38
C GLU A 61 -3.69 -9.77 0.58
N GLU A 62 -2.37 -9.62 0.73
CA GLU A 62 -1.58 -10.37 1.73
C GLU A 62 -2.04 -10.06 3.17
N THR A 63 -2.51 -8.83 3.41
CA THR A 63 -2.94 -8.37 4.74
C THR A 63 -4.37 -8.83 5.08
N ILE A 64 -5.33 -8.68 4.16
CA ILE A 64 -6.75 -8.93 4.45
C ILE A 64 -7.26 -10.29 3.94
N GLY A 65 -6.51 -10.95 3.05
CA GLY A 65 -6.85 -12.24 2.47
C GLY A 65 -7.55 -12.18 1.11
N LYS A 66 -7.33 -13.23 0.32
CA LYS A 66 -7.86 -13.37 -1.04
C LYS A 66 -9.39 -13.34 -1.08
N SER A 67 -10.06 -14.07 -0.20
CA SER A 67 -11.53 -14.13 -0.18
C SER A 67 -12.16 -12.76 0.10
N GLN A 68 -11.56 -11.98 0.99
CA GLN A 68 -11.99 -10.63 1.33
C GLN A 68 -11.79 -9.69 0.13
N MET A 69 -10.65 -9.79 -0.56
CA MET A 69 -10.41 -9.03 -1.79
C MET A 69 -11.37 -9.42 -2.93
N ASP A 70 -11.73 -10.70 -3.05
CA ASP A 70 -12.68 -11.17 -4.07
C ASP A 70 -14.10 -10.61 -3.83
N VAL A 71 -14.53 -10.49 -2.57
CA VAL A 71 -15.78 -9.79 -2.21
C VAL A 71 -15.72 -8.31 -2.62
N ILE A 72 -14.63 -7.61 -2.34
CA ILE A 72 -14.45 -6.21 -2.72
C ILE A 72 -14.52 -6.03 -4.25
N ARG A 73 -13.87 -6.92 -5.01
CA ARG A 73 -13.92 -6.90 -6.48
C ARG A 73 -15.34 -7.09 -7.00
N LEU A 74 -16.09 -8.02 -6.42
CA LEU A 74 -17.48 -8.27 -6.78
C LEU A 74 -18.36 -7.03 -6.52
N LEU A 75 -18.20 -6.39 -5.36
CA LEU A 75 -18.92 -5.15 -5.06
C LEU A 75 -18.54 -4.01 -6.02
N LYS A 76 -17.25 -3.83 -6.33
CA LYS A 76 -16.80 -2.84 -7.31
C LYS A 76 -17.42 -3.08 -8.67
N GLN A 77 -17.44 -4.32 -9.14
CA GLN A 77 -18.04 -4.67 -10.44
C GLN A 77 -19.55 -4.42 -10.47
N HIS A 78 -20.25 -4.70 -9.36
CA HIS A 78 -21.70 -4.48 -9.28
C HIS A 78 -22.06 -2.99 -9.29
N PHE A 79 -21.38 -2.17 -8.48
CA PHE A 79 -21.71 -0.76 -8.31
C PHE A 79 -21.00 0.18 -9.30
N ASP A 80 -19.95 -0.28 -9.97
CA ASP A 80 -19.23 0.48 -11.00
C ASP A 80 -18.83 -0.42 -12.18
N PRO A 81 -19.81 -0.96 -12.93
CA PRO A 81 -19.57 -1.93 -14.00
C PRO A 81 -18.75 -1.37 -15.16
N HIS A 82 -18.70 -0.05 -15.31
CA HIS A 82 -17.92 0.64 -16.35
C HIS A 82 -16.60 1.21 -15.81
N ASN A 83 -16.29 0.97 -14.52
CA ASN A 83 -15.08 1.41 -13.85
C ASN A 83 -14.80 2.90 -14.07
N ILE A 84 -15.77 3.77 -13.78
CA ILE A 84 -15.62 5.23 -13.94
C ILE A 84 -15.26 5.95 -12.65
N MET A 85 -15.57 5.35 -11.49
CA MET A 85 -15.31 5.95 -10.18
C MET A 85 -13.89 5.63 -9.72
N ASN A 86 -12.96 6.54 -10.05
CA ASN A 86 -11.55 6.50 -9.66
C ASN A 86 -10.89 5.11 -9.89
N PRO A 87 -10.65 4.73 -11.16
CA PRO A 87 -10.12 3.42 -11.54
C PRO A 87 -8.84 3.05 -10.78
N GLY A 88 -8.96 2.06 -9.91
CA GLY A 88 -7.87 1.56 -9.06
C GLY A 88 -7.22 2.58 -8.13
N GLY A 89 -7.68 3.83 -8.07
CA GLY A 89 -7.05 4.87 -7.25
C GLY A 89 -7.11 4.56 -5.75
N THR A 90 -8.17 3.90 -5.29
CA THR A 90 -8.36 3.59 -3.86
C THR A 90 -7.65 2.31 -3.41
N LEU A 91 -7.67 1.26 -4.24
CA LEU A 91 -7.25 -0.10 -3.85
C LEU A 91 -6.35 -0.81 -4.89
N GLY A 92 -5.91 -0.13 -5.94
CA GLY A 92 -5.05 -0.71 -6.98
C GLY A 92 -5.69 -1.87 -7.76
N LEU A 93 -7.00 -1.82 -8.02
CA LEU A 93 -7.69 -2.91 -8.71
C LEU A 93 -7.30 -3.06 -10.19
N ASP A 94 -6.62 -2.07 -10.76
CA ASP A 94 -6.14 -2.00 -12.15
C ASP A 94 -4.63 -2.24 -12.28
N MET A 95 -3.98 -2.81 -11.27
CA MET A 95 -2.52 -2.99 -11.26
C MET A 95 -2.01 -3.91 -12.38
N SER A 96 -0.94 -3.48 -13.05
CA SER A 96 -0.11 -4.29 -13.94
C SER A 96 0.62 -5.42 -13.20
N VAL A 97 1.23 -6.35 -13.93
CA VAL A 97 2.03 -7.44 -13.34
C VAL A 97 3.20 -6.89 -12.52
N GLU A 98 3.98 -5.97 -13.09
CA GLU A 98 5.10 -5.31 -12.41
C GLU A 98 4.67 -4.58 -11.14
N GLN A 99 3.47 -3.98 -11.17
CA GLN A 99 2.91 -3.31 -10.00
C GLN A 99 2.61 -4.30 -8.87
N ARG A 100 2.04 -5.47 -9.20
CA ARG A 100 1.78 -6.53 -8.21
C ARG A 100 3.05 -7.13 -7.65
N GLU A 101 4.13 -7.16 -8.42
CA GLU A 101 5.45 -7.64 -7.98
C GLU A 101 6.20 -6.63 -7.09
N LYS A 102 5.55 -5.53 -6.67
CA LYS A 102 6.12 -4.52 -5.77
C LYS A 102 7.38 -3.86 -6.35
N ARG A 103 7.45 -3.74 -7.69
CA ARG A 103 8.66 -3.36 -8.44
C ARG A 103 8.39 -2.32 -9.54
N TRP A 104 7.32 -1.54 -9.47
CA TRP A 104 7.08 -0.52 -10.49
C TRP A 104 7.94 0.72 -10.27
N SER A 105 8.22 1.42 -11.37
CA SER A 105 9.00 2.67 -11.42
C SER A 105 10.47 2.55 -11.01
N MET A 106 10.96 1.33 -10.80
CA MET A 106 12.39 1.04 -10.54
C MET A 106 13.27 1.20 -11.79
N ASP A 107 12.62 1.25 -12.95
CA ASP A 107 13.13 1.50 -14.29
C ASP A 107 13.21 3.00 -14.62
N LEU A 108 12.58 3.87 -13.82
CA LEU A 108 12.72 5.32 -14.00
C LEU A 108 14.18 5.72 -13.78
N GLU A 109 14.80 6.28 -14.82
CA GLU A 109 16.11 6.90 -14.71
C GLU A 109 16.04 8.14 -13.80
N GLY A 110 17.08 8.31 -12.98
CA GLY A 110 17.31 9.47 -12.14
C GLY A 110 18.64 10.11 -12.48
#